data_AF-A0A3D5KBU8-F1
#
_entry.id   AF-A0A3D5KBU8-F1
#
_cell.length_a   1.000
_cell.length_b   1.000
_cell.length_c   1.000
_cell.angle_alpha   90.00
_cell.angle_beta   90.00
_cell.angle_gamma   90.00
#
_symmetry.space_group_name_H-M   'P 1'
#
loop_
_entity.id
_entity.type
_entity.pdbx_description
1 polymer ?
#
loop_
_entity_poly.entity_id
_entity_poly.type
_entity_poly.pdbx_seq_one_letter_code
_entity_poly.pdbx_strand_id
1 'polypeptide(L)'
;MEYLISITVGAIIGYVTNWLAIKMLFRPQKEIRLRGKRLPFTPGLIPKEKERIATSVGKTIGEHLLTKDTLLEALDNDRIRKHIS
;
A
#
# COMPACT_ATOMS: atom_id res chain seq x y z
N MET A 1 43.30 -7.15 -7.60
CA MET A 1 42.65 -5.82 -7.43
C MET A 1 41.52 -5.59 -8.43
N GLU A 2 41.63 -6.03 -9.69
CA GLU A 2 40.57 -5.84 -10.72
C GLU A 2 39.20 -6.45 -10.36
N TYR A 3 39.16 -7.68 -9.84
CA TYR A 3 37.87 -8.35 -9.54
C TYR A 3 37.06 -7.65 -8.44
N LEU A 4 37.73 -6.98 -7.50
CA LEU A 4 37.06 -6.26 -6.41
C LEU A 4 36.28 -5.05 -6.94
N ILE A 5 36.78 -4.41 -7.99
CA ILE A 5 36.14 -3.26 -8.65
C ILE A 5 34.85 -3.74 -9.34
N SER A 6 34.91 -4.82 -10.11
CA SER A 6 33.75 -5.36 -10.81
C SER A 6 32.64 -5.81 -9.85
N ILE A 7 32.99 -6.46 -8.74
CA ILE A 7 32.01 -6.91 -7.72
C ILE A 7 31.34 -5.70 -7.07
N THR A 8 32.11 -4.68 -6.71
CA THR A 8 31.59 -3.47 -6.05
C THR A 8 30.67 -2.70 -6.98
N VAL A 9 31.03 -2.55 -8.26
CA VAL A 9 30.19 -1.90 -9.27
C VAL A 9 28.89 -2.67 -9.49
N GLY A 10 28.97 -4.01 -9.60
CA GLY A 10 27.78 -4.86 -9.72
C GLY A 10 26.86 -4.74 -8.51
N ALA A 11 27.41 -4.69 -7.29
CA ALA A 11 26.64 -4.50 -6.06
C ALA A 11 25.93 -3.14 -6.03
N ILE A 12 26.61 -2.06 -6.41
CA ILE A 12 26.02 -0.71 -6.47
C ILE A 12 24.89 -0.66 -7.49
N ILE A 13 25.11 -1.17 -8.70
CA ILE A 13 24.09 -1.18 -9.76
C ILE A 13 22.88 -2.03 -9.35
N GLY A 14 23.12 -3.22 -8.79
CA GLY A 14 22.07 -4.09 -8.28
C GLY A 14 21.25 -3.42 -7.17
N TYR A 15 21.92 -2.77 -6.22
CA TYR A 15 21.26 -2.04 -5.14
C TYR A 15 20.41 -0.88 -5.65
N VAL A 16 20.98 -0.03 -6.52
CA VAL A 16 20.29 1.14 -7.08
C VAL A 16 19.08 0.71 -7.92
N THR A 17 19.23 -0.33 -8.74
CA THR A 17 18.15 -0.83 -9.59
C THR A 17 17.02 -1.43 -8.75
N ASN A 18 17.35 -2.22 -7.72
CA ASN A 18 16.35 -2.81 -6.83
C ASN A 18 15.59 -1.75 -6.04
N TRP A 19 16.31 -0.73 -5.53
CA TRP A 19 15.69 0.42 -4.88
C TRP A 19 14.73 1.17 -5.81
N LEU A 20 15.12 1.39 -7.07
CA LEU A 20 14.26 2.01 -8.07
C LEU A 20 13.01 1.17 -8.35
N ALA A 21 13.14 -0.15 -8.47
CA ALA A 21 12.03 -1.06 -8.71
C ALA A 21 10.99 -1.03 -7.58
N ILE A 22 11.44 -1.10 -6.32
CA ILE A 22 10.56 -0.97 -5.16
C ILE A 22 9.85 0.40 -5.19
N LYS A 23 10.58 1.47 -5.48
CA LYS A 23 10.01 2.81 -5.57
C LYS A 23 8.95 2.93 -6.66
N MET A 24 9.15 2.27 -7.81
CA MET A 24 8.19 2.23 -8.93
C MET A 24 6.89 1.50 -8.58
N LEU A 25 6.94 0.51 -7.68
CA LEU A 25 5.74 -0.22 -7.24
C LEU A 25 4.75 0.68 -6.49
N PHE A 26 5.28 1.62 -5.67
CA PHE A 26 4.49 2.56 -4.86
C PHE A 26 4.28 3.92 -5.52
N ARG A 27 5.20 4.36 -6.40
CA ARG A 27 5.14 5.65 -7.10
C ARG A 27 5.46 5.41 -8.59
N PRO A 28 4.47 5.46 -9.48
CA PRO A 28 3.76 6.71 -9.74
C PRO A 28 2.26 6.66 -9.43
N GLN A 29 1.78 7.71 -8.77
CA GLN A 29 0.36 7.87 -8.40
C GLN A 29 -0.54 8.24 -9.59
N LYS A 30 0.05 8.61 -10.73
CA LYS A 30 -0.65 9.03 -11.96
C LYS A 30 -0.08 8.26 -13.15
N GLU A 31 -0.94 7.93 -14.11
CA GLU A 31 -0.50 7.35 -15.39
C GLU A 31 0.37 8.36 -16.14
N ILE A 32 1.61 7.98 -16.46
CA ILE A 32 2.52 8.83 -17.24
C ILE A 32 2.43 8.36 -18.68
N ARG A 33 1.93 9.22 -19.55
CA ARG A 33 1.85 8.98 -21.00
C ARG A 33 3.01 9.69 -21.67
N LEU A 34 3.91 8.92 -22.30
CA LEU A 34 5.00 9.48 -23.09
C LEU A 34 4.68 9.27 -24.58
N ARG A 35 4.60 10.37 -25.36
CA ARG A 35 4.31 10.36 -26.80
C ARG A 35 3.08 9.48 -27.18
N GLY A 36 2.00 9.57 -26.38
CA GLY A 36 0.75 8.85 -26.65
C GLY A 36 0.72 7.37 -26.25
N LYS A 37 1.85 6.78 -25.81
CA LYS A 37 1.89 5.41 -25.27
C LYS A 37 1.97 5.43 -23.74
N ARG A 38 1.20 4.57 -23.09
CA ARG A 38 1.29 4.33 -21.64
C ARG A 38 2.62 3.66 -21.36
N LEU A 39 3.39 4.21 -20.41
CA LEU A 39 4.63 3.57 -20.00
C LEU A 39 4.30 2.28 -19.24
N PRO A 40 4.88 1.11 -19.61
CA PRO A 40 4.77 -0.09 -18.80
C PRO A 40 5.29 0.25 -17.39
N PHE A 41 4.61 -0.23 -16.35
CA PHE A 41 4.88 0.11 -14.93
C PHE A 41 4.35 1.48 -14.44
N THR A 42 3.49 2.16 -15.21
CA THR A 42 2.69 3.29 -14.70
C THR A 42 1.20 3.09 -14.97
N PRO A 43 0.29 3.37 -14.01
CA PRO A 43 0.52 3.75 -12.61
C PRO A 43 1.13 2.60 -11.80
N GLY A 44 1.65 2.90 -10.60
CA GLY A 44 2.24 1.87 -9.72
C GLY A 44 1.21 0.77 -9.41
N LEU A 45 1.67 -0.48 -9.24
CA LEU A 45 0.79 -1.63 -9.04
C LEU A 45 -0.09 -1.48 -7.78
N ILE A 46 0.49 -0.97 -6.69
CA ILE A 46 -0.22 -0.79 -5.41
C ILE A 46 -1.27 0.32 -5.49
N PRO A 47 -0.97 1.54 -5.99
CA PRO A 47 -1.99 2.56 -6.24
C PRO A 47 -3.16 2.06 -7.11
N LYS A 48 -2.88 1.23 -8.12
CA LYS A 48 -3.90 0.66 -9.02
C LYS A 48 -4.86 -0.27 -8.30
N GLU A 49 -4.37 -1.09 -7.39
CA GLU A 49 -5.18 -2.07 -6.63
C GLU A 49 -5.71 -1.52 -5.29
N LYS A 50 -5.43 -0.25 -4.96
CA LYS A 50 -5.80 0.38 -3.68
C LYS A 50 -7.30 0.23 -3.36
N GLU A 51 -8.17 0.42 -4.35
CA GLU A 51 -9.62 0.31 -4.16
C GLU A 51 -10.02 -1.12 -3.75
N ARG A 52 -9.55 -2.13 -4.50
CA ARG A 52 -9.82 -3.54 -4.20
C ARG A 52 -9.29 -3.93 -2.82
N ILE A 53 -8.08 -3.49 -2.47
CA ILE A 53 -7.50 -3.74 -1.15
C ILE A 53 -8.36 -3.10 -0.06
N ALA A 54 -8.79 -1.86 -0.23
CA ALA A 54 -9.64 -1.16 0.74
C ALA A 54 -10.98 -1.89 0.95
N THR A 55 -11.61 -2.35 -0.13
CA THR A 55 -12.87 -3.12 -0.06
C THR A 55 -12.69 -4.45 0.66
N SER A 56 -11.66 -5.23 0.32
CA SER A 56 -11.39 -6.51 0.96
C SER A 56 -11.06 -6.36 2.45
N VAL A 57 -10.19 -5.40 2.79
CA VAL A 57 -9.81 -5.12 4.18
C VAL A 57 -11.02 -4.62 4.98
N GLY A 58 -11.79 -3.68 4.41
CA GLY A 58 -13.00 -3.16 5.05
C GLY A 58 -14.05 -4.23 5.31
N LYS A 59 -14.25 -5.16 4.36
CA LYS A 59 -15.15 -6.31 4.55
C LYS A 59 -14.70 -7.20 5.69
N THR A 60 -13.42 -7.59 5.72
CA THR A 60 -12.89 -8.45 6.79
C THR A 60 -13.00 -7.78 8.17
N ILE A 61 -12.65 -6.49 8.26
CA ILE A 61 -12.77 -5.72 9.51
C ILE A 61 -14.24 -5.60 9.92
N GLY A 62 -15.15 -5.31 8.99
CA GLY A 62 -16.58 -5.22 9.26
C GLY A 62 -17.18 -6.53 9.78
N GLU A 63 -16.75 -7.66 9.23
CA GLU A 63 -17.25 -8.98 9.63
C GLU A 63 -16.66 -9.47 10.96
N HIS A 64 -15.41 -9.12 11.28
CA HIS A 64 -14.68 -9.73 12.40
C HIS A 64 -14.47 -8.80 13.62
N LEU A 65 -14.39 -7.48 13.42
CA LEU A 65 -14.15 -6.51 14.49
C LEU A 65 -15.43 -5.76 14.87
N LEU A 66 -16.29 -5.47 13.89
CA LEU A 66 -17.58 -4.80 14.07
C LEU A 66 -18.74 -5.80 14.10
N THR A 67 -18.59 -6.88 14.87
CA THR A 67 -19.69 -7.80 15.14
C THR A 67 -20.82 -7.05 15.83
N LYS A 68 -22.08 -7.43 15.55
CA LYS A 68 -23.26 -6.80 16.17
C LYS A 68 -23.13 -6.75 17.69
N ASP A 69 -22.57 -7.80 18.28
CA ASP A 69 -22.39 -7.93 19.72
C ASP A 69 -21.37 -6.90 20.26
N THR A 70 -20.21 -6.74 19.62
CA THR A 70 -19.22 -5.72 20.00
C THR A 70 -19.73 -4.29 19.80
N LEU A 71 -20.56 -4.05 18.78
CA LEU A 71 -21.20 -2.75 18.56
C LEU A 71 -22.25 -2.45 19.63
N LEU A 72 -23.09 -3.43 19.99
CA LEU A 72 -24.09 -3.28 21.04
C LEU A 72 -23.44 -3.06 22.40
N GLU A 73 -22.38 -3.79 22.72
CA GLU A 73 -21.62 -3.65 23.97
C GLU A 73 -20.86 -2.31 24.04
N ALA A 74 -20.34 -1.81 22.91
CA ALA A 74 -19.74 -0.48 22.83
C ALA A 74 -20.77 0.65 22.98
N LEU A 75 -22.00 0.45 22.51
CA LEU A 75 -23.11 1.41 22.63
C LEU A 75 -23.76 1.41 24.01
N ASP A 76 -23.83 0.24 24.67
CA ASP A 76 -24.37 0.06 26.03
C ASP A 76 -23.38 0.47 27.12
N ASN A 77 -22.15 0.80 26.75
CA ASN A 77 -21.16 1.32 27.68
C ASN A 77 -21.66 2.64 28.30
N ASP A 78 -21.71 2.68 29.63
CA ASP A 78 -22.10 3.85 30.45
C ASP A 78 -21.45 5.18 30.03
N ARG A 79 -20.31 5.14 29.32
CA ARG A 79 -19.64 6.32 28.74
C ARG A 79 -20.51 7.13 27.77
N ILE A 80 -21.33 6.48 26.93
CA ILE A 80 -22.21 7.20 25.98
C ILE A 80 -23.45 7.71 26.70
N ARG A 81 -24.01 6.89 27.60
CA ARG A 81 -25.20 7.24 28.40
C ARG A 81 -25.00 8.50 29.26
N LYS A 82 -23.77 8.73 29.73
CA LYS A 82 -23.38 9.87 30.56
C LYS A 82 -23.15 11.19 29.79
N HIS A 83 -23.10 11.15 28.45
CA HIS A 83 -22.91 12.34 27.60
C HIS A 83 -24.22 12.85 26.98
N ILE A 84 -25.27 12.03 27.03
CA ILE A 84 -26.60 12.34 26.47
C ILE A 84 -27.59 12.75 27.58
N SER A 85 -27.28 12.47 28.84
CA SER A 85 -28.00 13.01 30.02
C SER A 85 -27.32 14.25 30.57
#